data_AF-A0A2V7P2N3-F1
#
_entry.id   AF-A0A2V7P2N3-F1
#
_cell.length_a   1.000
_cell.length_b   1.000
_cell.length_c   1.000
_cell.angle_alpha   90.00
_cell.angle_beta   90.00
_cell.angle_gamma   90.00
#
_symmetry.space_group_name_H-M   'P 1'
#
loop_
_entity.id
_entity.type
_entity.pdbx_description
1 polymer ?
#
loop_
_entity_poly.entity_id
_entity_poly.type
_entity_poly.pdbx_seq_one_letter_code
_entity_poly.pdbx_strand_id
1 'polypeptide(L)'
;CRRLYQCSAPELDLVVAAARRAGAHGARLTGAGWGGAVIVLLGKGEGGRGKGERQIAEAITRAFLRAYGREPVITPVRPSGGVRREAV
;
A
#
# COMPACT_ATOMS: atom_id res chain seq x y z
N CYS A 1 -12.27 2.26 -8.15
CA CYS A 1 -13.16 3.36 -7.74
C CYS A 1 -12.88 4.66 -8.49
N ARG A 2 -11.60 5.07 -8.69
CA ARG A 2 -11.20 6.33 -9.36
C ARG A 2 -12.11 6.81 -10.51
N ARG A 3 -12.36 5.99 -11.54
CA ARG A 3 -13.03 6.45 -12.78
C ARG A 3 -14.54 6.64 -12.67
N LEU A 4 -15.24 5.74 -11.98
CA LEU A 4 -16.71 5.73 -11.95
C LEU A 4 -17.26 6.36 -10.66
N TYR A 5 -16.56 6.17 -9.54
CA TYR A 5 -16.99 6.62 -8.23
C TYR A 5 -16.23 7.87 -7.74
N GLN A 6 -15.14 8.25 -8.42
CA GLN A 6 -14.40 9.49 -8.18
C GLN A 6 -13.93 9.71 -6.73
N CYS A 7 -13.76 8.63 -5.95
CA CYS A 7 -13.28 8.69 -4.57
C CYS A 7 -11.76 8.49 -4.42
N SER A 8 -10.98 8.66 -5.50
CA SER A 8 -9.51 8.59 -5.38
C SER A 8 -8.91 9.93 -4.95
N ALA A 9 -7.59 9.94 -4.77
CA ALA A 9 -6.78 11.14 -4.62
C ALA A 9 -5.46 10.98 -5.40
N PRO A 10 -4.82 12.07 -5.84
CA PRO A 10 -3.54 12.01 -6.56
C PRO A 10 -2.47 11.19 -5.81
N GLU A 11 -2.41 11.32 -4.48
CA GLU A 11 -1.48 10.61 -3.60
C GLU A 11 -1.68 9.09 -3.72
N LEU A 12 -2.93 8.64 -3.65
CA LEU A 12 -3.28 7.22 -3.70
C LEU A 12 -3.02 6.65 -5.10
N ASP A 13 -3.37 7.41 -6.13
CA ASP A 13 -3.13 7.02 -7.52
C ASP A 13 -1.62 6.87 -7.79
N LEU A 14 -0.80 7.76 -7.24
CA LEU A 14 0.66 7.68 -7.33
C LEU A 14 1.19 6.42 -6.63
N VAL A 15 0.74 6.13 -5.41
CA VAL A 15 1.15 4.92 -4.67
C VAL A 15 0.76 3.66 -5.45
N VAL A 16 -0.47 3.58 -5.95
CA VAL A 16 -0.95 2.44 -6.76
C VAL A 16 -0.08 2.27 -8.01
N ALA A 17 0.20 3.36 -8.73
CA ALA A 17 0.98 3.30 -9.94
C ALA A 17 2.45 2.91 -9.69
N ALA A 18 3.06 3.48 -8.64
CA ALA A 18 4.44 3.16 -8.25
C ALA A 18 4.58 1.69 -7.83
N ALA A 19 3.66 1.20 -7.00
CA ALA A 19 3.65 -0.19 -6.56
C ALA A 19 3.53 -1.18 -7.73
N ARG A 20 2.59 -0.93 -8.67
CA ARG A 20 2.38 -1.80 -9.83
C ARG A 20 3.59 -1.79 -10.78
N ARG A 21 4.20 -0.63 -11.03
CA ARG A 21 5.43 -0.53 -11.83
C ARG A 21 6.61 -1.25 -11.18
N ALA A 22 6.65 -1.31 -9.85
CA ALA A 22 7.70 -2.00 -9.09
C ALA A 22 7.47 -3.52 -8.97
N GLY A 23 6.39 -4.07 -9.52
CA GLY A 23 6.14 -5.52 -9.56
C GLY A 23 5.17 -6.06 -8.52
N ALA A 24 4.42 -5.20 -7.82
CA ALA A 24 3.32 -5.66 -6.96
C ALA A 24 2.26 -6.42 -7.79
N HIS A 25 1.70 -7.51 -7.25
CA HIS A 25 0.61 -8.25 -7.89
C HIS A 25 -0.63 -7.40 -8.09
N GLY A 26 -0.90 -6.49 -7.15
CA GLY A 26 -1.98 -5.53 -7.25
C GLY A 26 -1.84 -4.41 -6.22
N ALA A 27 -2.52 -3.30 -6.45
CA ALA A 27 -2.66 -2.23 -5.48
C ALA A 27 -3.98 -1.50 -5.67
N ARG A 28 -4.63 -1.08 -4.58
CA ARG A 28 -5.85 -0.27 -4.62
C ARG A 28 -6.05 0.56 -3.35
N LEU A 29 -6.80 1.65 -3.47
CA LEU A 29 -7.44 2.31 -2.33
C LEU A 29 -8.14 1.28 -1.43
N THR A 30 -7.99 1.46 -0.12
CA THR A 30 -8.81 0.83 0.92
C THR A 30 -9.46 1.90 1.81
N GLY A 31 -10.62 1.58 2.38
CA GLY A 31 -11.46 2.55 3.09
C GLY A 31 -12.28 3.44 2.15
N ALA A 32 -12.64 4.63 2.62
CA ALA A 32 -13.62 5.50 1.96
C ALA A 32 -13.10 6.16 0.67
N GLY A 33 -11.89 6.73 0.68
CA GLY A 33 -11.36 7.53 -0.43
C GLY A 33 -10.87 8.91 -0.04
N TRP A 34 -10.57 9.73 -1.05
CA TRP A 34 -10.12 11.14 -0.94
C TRP A 34 -8.88 11.35 -0.05
N GLY A 35 -8.08 10.29 0.12
CA GLY A 35 -6.97 10.21 1.05
C GLY A 35 -6.93 8.85 1.75
N GLY A 36 -6.15 8.73 2.82
CA GLY A 36 -6.04 7.50 3.59
C GLY A 36 -4.99 6.54 3.04
N ALA A 37 -5.38 5.29 2.77
CA ALA A 37 -4.45 4.18 2.57
C ALA A 37 -4.65 3.42 1.25
N VAL A 38 -3.57 2.80 0.79
CA VAL A 38 -3.53 1.84 -0.32
C VAL A 38 -3.09 0.50 0.23
N ILE A 39 -3.81 -0.57 -0.12
CA ILE A 39 -3.32 -1.94 0.09
C ILE A 39 -2.52 -2.33 -1.15
N VAL A 40 -1.29 -2.80 -0.92
CA VAL A 40 -0.39 -3.32 -1.95
C VAL A 40 -0.21 -4.81 -1.71
N LEU A 41 -0.63 -5.63 -2.68
CA LEU A 41 -0.49 -7.07 -2.64
C LEU A 41 0.83 -7.48 -3.27
N LEU A 42 1.64 -8.18 -2.50
CA LEU A 42 2.94 -8.71 -2.93
C LEU A 42 2.82 -10.19 -3.29
N GLY A 43 3.75 -10.66 -4.12
CA GLY A 43 3.88 -12.10 -4.35
C GLY A 43 4.35 -12.85 -3.11
N LYS A 44 4.14 -14.16 -3.09
CA LYS A 44 4.67 -15.01 -2.00
C LYS A 44 6.19 -14.94 -2.03
N GLY A 45 6.78 -14.45 -0.93
CA GLY A 45 8.22 -14.49 -0.69
C GLY A 45 8.58 -15.55 0.35
N GLU A 46 9.83 -15.52 0.78
CA GLU A 46 10.38 -16.42 1.81
C GLU A 46 10.36 -15.78 3.19
N GLY A 47 10.38 -16.59 4.25
CA GLY A 47 10.43 -16.10 5.64
C GLY A 47 9.23 -15.24 6.04
N GLY A 48 8.07 -15.46 5.40
CA GLY A 48 6.84 -14.70 5.67
C GLY A 48 6.82 -13.27 5.09
N ARG A 49 7.81 -12.87 4.30
CA ARG A 49 7.84 -11.57 3.61
C ARG A 49 7.20 -11.66 2.23
N GLY A 50 6.76 -10.52 1.72
CA GLY A 50 6.36 -10.42 0.32
C GLY A 50 7.55 -10.45 -0.62
N LYS A 51 7.40 -11.10 -1.78
CA LYS A 51 8.38 -11.03 -2.87
C LYS A 51 8.54 -9.56 -3.30
N GLY A 52 9.77 -9.06 -3.28
CA GLY A 52 10.09 -7.69 -3.68
C GLY A 52 9.62 -6.61 -2.70
N GLU A 53 9.23 -6.96 -1.46
CA GLU A 53 8.71 -6.02 -0.45
C GLU A 53 9.56 -4.77 -0.29
N ARG A 54 10.87 -4.93 -0.07
CA ARG A 54 11.81 -3.80 0.06
C ARG A 54 11.86 -2.92 -1.20
N GLN A 55 12.03 -3.54 -2.37
CA GLN A 55 12.11 -2.82 -3.64
C GLN A 55 10.82 -2.01 -3.90
N ILE A 56 9.67 -2.61 -3.64
CA ILE A 56 8.36 -1.99 -3.85
C ILE A 56 8.14 -0.85 -2.85
N ALA A 57 8.45 -1.05 -1.57
CA ALA A 57 8.38 0.01 -0.56
C ALA A 57 9.28 1.19 -0.92
N GLU A 58 10.53 0.93 -1.29
CA GLU A 58 11.47 1.97 -1.73
C GLU A 58 10.97 2.71 -2.98
N ALA A 59 10.38 2.01 -3.95
CA ALA A 59 9.84 2.64 -5.15
C ALA A 59 8.67 3.58 -4.82
N ILE A 60 7.79 3.18 -3.90
CA ILE A 60 6.68 4.00 -3.39
C ILE A 60 7.25 5.22 -2.65
N THR A 61 8.14 5.03 -1.69
CA THR A 61 8.74 6.13 -0.91
C THR A 61 9.44 7.13 -1.82
N ARG A 62 10.28 6.67 -2.75
CA ARG A 62 10.95 7.56 -3.71
C ARG A 62 9.98 8.33 -4.57
N ALA A 63 8.91 7.70 -5.07
CA ALA A 63 7.93 8.38 -5.90
C ALA A 63 7.14 9.44 -5.11
N PHE A 64 6.75 9.10 -3.89
CA PHE A 64 5.95 9.96 -3.03
C PHE A 64 6.77 11.16 -2.52
N LEU A 65 8.01 10.92 -2.08
CA LEU A 65 8.94 11.97 -1.67
C LEU A 65 9.19 12.98 -2.79
N ARG A 66 9.43 12.50 -4.02
CA ARG A 66 9.61 13.39 -5.18
C ARG A 66 8.39 14.25 -5.50
N ALA A 67 7.18 13.70 -5.33
CA ALA A 67 5.96 14.41 -5.68
C ALA A 67 5.46 15.36 -4.58
N TYR A 68 5.71 15.02 -3.31
CA TYR A 68 5.07 15.70 -2.18
C TYR A 68 6.05 16.21 -1.10
N GLY A 69 7.35 16.00 -1.25
CA GLY A 69 8.37 16.48 -0.31
C GLY A 69 8.33 15.82 1.08
N ARG A 70 7.58 14.71 1.23
CA ARG A 70 7.45 13.94 2.47
C ARG A 70 7.40 12.45 2.17
N GLU A 71 7.66 11.62 3.17
CA GLU A 71 7.54 10.16 3.03
C GLU A 71 6.12 9.66 3.37
N PRO A 72 5.67 8.57 2.74
CA PRO A 72 4.47 7.86 3.14
C PRO A 72 4.77 6.89 4.29
N VAL A 73 3.78 6.62 5.14
CA VAL A 73 3.88 5.55 6.14
C VAL A 73 3.57 4.22 5.47
N ILE A 74 4.46 3.24 5.62
CA ILE A 74 4.31 1.90 5.04
C ILE A 74 4.48 0.87 6.14
N THR A 75 3.45 0.05 6.35
CA THR A 75 3.45 -1.02 7.35
C THR A 75 3.14 -2.35 6.68
N PRO A 76 4.03 -3.36 6.76
CA PRO A 76 3.71 -4.73 6.37
C PRO A 76 2.60 -5.28 7.26
N VAL A 77 1.54 -5.81 6.65
CA VAL A 77 0.39 -6.36 7.37
C VAL A 77 0.10 -7.79 6.91
N ARG A 78 -0.43 -8.60 7.82
CA ARG A 78 -0.94 -9.94 7.55
C ARG A 78 -2.37 -10.04 8.08
N PRO A 79 -3.24 -10.86 7.46
CA PRO A 79 -4.54 -11.17 8.06
C PRO A 79 -4.35 -11.68 9.48
N SER A 80 -5.10 -11.14 10.43
CA SER A 80 -5.03 -11.47 11.85
C SER A 80 -6.41 -11.78 12.40
N GLY A 81 -6.46 -12.37 13.60
CA GLY A 81 -7.70 -12.59 14.32
C GLY A 81 -8.38 -11.26 14.69
N GLY A 82 -9.70 -11.32 14.88
CA GLY A 82 -10.47 -10.21 15.43
C GLY A 82 -10.17 -9.95 16.90
N VAL A 83 -10.94 -9.03 17.49
CA VAL A 83 -10.85 -8.71 18.92
C VAL A 83 -11.06 -9.96 19.78
N ARG A 84 -10.24 -10.11 20.81
CA ARG A 84 -10.34 -11.18 21.81
C ARG A 84 -9.93 -10.61 23.17
N ARG A 85 -10.40 -11.24 24.26
CA ARG A 85 -9.86 -10.96 25.60
C ARG A 85 -8.42 -11.48 25.64
N GLU A 86 -7.50 -10.67 26.14
CA GLU A 86 -6.14 -11.11 26.44
C GLU A 86 -6.07 -11.59 27.89
N ALA A 87 -5.38 -12.70 28.13
CA ALA A 87 -5.10 -13.14 29.48
C ALA A 87 -4.10 -12.15 30.07
N VAL A 88 -4.52 -11.43 31.11
CA VAL A 88 -3.66 -10.58 31.94
C VAL A 88 -3.07 -11.44 33.05
#